data_AF-A0A173MKV1-F1
#
_entry.id   AF-A0A173MKV1-F1
#
_cell.length_a   1.000
_cell.length_b   1.000
_cell.length_c   1.000
_cell.angle_alpha   90.00
_cell.angle_beta   90.00
_cell.angle_gamma   90.00
#
_symmetry.space_group_name_H-M   'P 1'
#
loop_
_entity.id
_entity.type
_entity.pdbx_description
1 polymer ?
#
loop_
_entity_poly.entity_id
_entity_poly.type
_entity_poly.pdbx_seq_one_letter_code
_entity_poly.pdbx_strand_id
1 'polypeptide(L)'
;MFKFLTNRPFWVNLLVAIGIVVLLLVLLFSSLSFLTRHNKNSKVPSVTGRNVEEAKRLLESLGFDVEVQDSIYLDNAARLSVTKQQPEADAVVKNGRTVYLTINRAVAPLVEMPDLRGFSYLSAKLYLQSLGLKMGDTSYTPDIAKNAVREQKIHGRPVAPGTKVNMGTEIDFVLGSGIGNSEMNVPDLLGMTVGQAREFLATLSVSLGAVVTEAGDAVSDTENAYITRQKPMPYEILSDGSRSSNKIRSGQLLDVYISSKPPSADSAH
;
A
#
# COMPACT_ATOMS: atom_id res chain seq x y z
N MET A 1 3.13 12.89 -88.61
CA MET A 1 3.79 13.74 -87.60
C MET A 1 5.12 13.19 -87.06
N PHE A 2 5.57 11.98 -87.45
CA PHE A 2 6.86 11.41 -87.01
C PHE A 2 7.88 11.11 -88.13
N LYS A 3 7.81 11.81 -89.29
CA LYS A 3 8.75 11.60 -90.41
C LYS A 3 10.21 12.04 -90.11
N PHE A 4 10.45 12.74 -89.00
CA PHE A 4 11.80 13.18 -88.61
C PHE A 4 12.62 12.10 -87.89
N LEU A 5 11.97 11.06 -87.34
CA LEU A 5 12.63 9.97 -86.61
C LEU A 5 13.15 8.83 -87.53
N THR A 6 12.72 8.79 -88.79
CA THR A 6 12.93 7.61 -89.67
C THR A 6 13.96 7.81 -90.79
N ASN A 7 14.56 9.00 -90.94
CA ASN A 7 15.58 9.30 -91.97
C ASN A 7 17.02 9.38 -91.43
N ARG A 8 17.26 9.00 -90.17
CA ARG A 8 18.59 9.04 -89.55
C ARG A 8 19.20 7.63 -89.53
N PRO A 9 20.52 7.47 -89.70
CA PRO A 9 21.17 6.17 -89.62
C PRO A 9 20.90 5.52 -88.25
N PHE A 10 20.73 4.20 -88.22
CA PHE A 10 20.37 3.40 -87.02
C PHE A 10 21.14 3.81 -85.75
N TRP A 11 22.44 4.12 -85.90
CA TRP A 11 23.32 4.57 -84.81
C TRP A 11 22.88 5.87 -84.13
N VAL A 12 22.23 6.80 -84.84
CA VAL A 12 21.70 8.04 -84.25
C VAL A 12 20.49 7.74 -83.37
N ASN A 13 19.58 6.88 -83.83
CA ASN A 13 18.44 6.46 -83.01
C ASN A 13 18.90 5.64 -81.78
N LEU A 14 19.96 4.84 -81.93
CA LEU A 14 20.59 4.12 -80.81
C LEU A 14 21.19 5.09 -79.78
N LEU A 15 21.92 6.13 -80.22
CA LEU A 15 22.46 7.15 -79.32
C LEU A 15 21.36 7.95 -78.60
N VAL A 16 20.28 8.29 -79.30
CA VAL A 16 19.12 8.97 -78.69
C VAL A 16 18.43 8.06 -77.67
N ALA A 17 18.23 6.79 -77.99
CA ALA A 17 17.65 5.82 -77.06
C ALA A 17 18.53 5.65 -75.80
N ILE A 18 19.86 5.54 -75.97
CA ILE A 18 20.81 5.51 -74.85
C ILE A 18 20.70 6.80 -74.02
N GLY A 19 20.65 7.97 -74.66
CA GLY A 19 20.48 9.25 -73.98
C GLY A 19 19.19 9.34 -73.16
N ILE A 20 18.07 8.84 -73.71
CA ILE A 20 16.79 8.78 -72.99
C ILE A 20 16.85 7.81 -71.81
N VAL A 21 17.46 6.63 -71.99
CA VAL A 21 17.63 5.66 -70.90
C VAL A 21 18.51 6.25 -69.79
N VAL A 22 19.60 6.91 -70.13
CA VAL A 22 20.46 7.60 -69.16
C VAL A 22 19.69 8.71 -68.44
N LEU A 23 18.91 9.52 -69.16
CA LEU A 23 18.07 10.57 -68.57
C LEU A 23 17.03 9.98 -67.60
N LEU A 24 16.34 8.91 -67.99
CA LEU A 24 15.36 8.22 -67.15
C LEU A 24 16.01 7.61 -65.91
N LEU A 25 17.21 7.02 -66.04
CA LEU A 25 17.96 6.52 -64.90
C LEU A 25 18.35 7.66 -63.95
N VAL A 26 18.85 8.79 -64.47
CA VAL A 26 19.19 9.97 -63.65
C VAL A 26 17.95 10.50 -62.92
N LEU A 27 16.81 10.62 -63.60
CA LEU A 27 15.55 11.05 -62.99
C LEU A 27 15.05 10.03 -61.94
N LEU A 28 15.15 8.73 -62.21
CA LEU A 28 14.77 7.68 -61.29
C LEU A 28 15.63 7.71 -60.02
N PHE A 29 16.96 7.72 -60.14
CA PHE A 29 17.88 7.80 -59.01
C PHE A 29 17.77 9.13 -58.25
N SER A 30 17.56 10.25 -58.96
CA SER A 30 17.31 11.56 -58.33
C SER A 30 15.98 11.57 -57.56
N SER A 31 14.91 10.99 -58.13
CA SER A 31 13.62 10.87 -57.45
C SER A 31 13.73 9.94 -56.23
N LEU A 32 14.49 8.85 -56.32
CA LEU A 32 14.75 7.95 -55.20
C LEU A 32 15.49 8.67 -54.09
N SER A 33 16.50 9.50 -54.40
CA SER A 33 17.20 10.34 -53.41
C SER A 33 16.24 11.31 -52.70
N PHE A 34 15.30 11.91 -53.44
CA PHE A 34 14.28 12.80 -52.88
C PHE A 34 13.22 12.07 -52.04
N LEU A 35 12.76 10.90 -52.51
CA LEU A 35 11.77 10.04 -51.85
C LEU A 35 12.32 9.37 -50.58
N THR A 36 13.60 9.00 -50.57
CA THR A 36 14.21 8.25 -49.46
C THR A 36 14.75 9.12 -48.33
N ARG A 37 14.60 10.45 -48.40
CA ARG A 37 15.01 11.42 -47.34
C ARG A 37 16.25 10.93 -46.57
N HIS A 38 17.43 11.05 -47.18
CA HIS A 38 18.71 10.60 -46.62
C HIS A 38 18.81 10.74 -45.09
N ASN A 39 18.93 9.58 -44.42
CA ASN A 39 19.72 9.26 -43.24
C ASN A 39 20.13 10.40 -42.28
N LYS A 40 19.20 11.33 -42.00
CA LYS A 40 19.39 12.33 -40.96
C LYS A 40 19.13 11.62 -39.64
N ASN A 41 20.19 11.49 -38.86
CA ASN A 41 20.07 11.08 -37.49
C ASN A 41 19.70 12.32 -36.66
N SER A 42 18.79 12.15 -35.72
CA SER A 42 18.41 13.17 -34.74
C SER A 42 18.79 12.71 -33.35
N LYS A 43 19.19 13.68 -32.52
CA LYS A 43 19.49 13.47 -31.12
C LYS A 43 18.19 13.57 -30.31
N VAL A 44 17.89 12.57 -29.50
CA VAL A 44 16.68 12.53 -28.68
C VAL A 44 16.86 13.47 -27.47
N PRO A 45 16.00 14.48 -27.26
CA PRO A 45 16.10 15.32 -26.08
C PRO A 45 15.66 14.58 -24.81
N SER A 46 16.07 15.10 -23.65
CA SER A 46 15.54 14.64 -22.37
C SER A 46 14.15 15.23 -22.10
N VAL A 47 13.18 14.36 -21.88
CA VAL A 47 11.81 14.70 -21.47
C VAL A 47 11.42 14.13 -20.11
N THR A 48 12.30 13.36 -19.46
CA THR A 48 12.08 12.85 -18.10
C THR A 48 11.79 13.99 -17.13
N GLY A 49 10.77 13.83 -16.28
CA GLY A 49 10.30 14.82 -15.33
C GLY A 49 9.33 15.85 -15.91
N ARG A 50 9.26 16.02 -17.24
CA ARG A 50 8.26 16.91 -17.87
C ARG A 50 6.88 16.27 -17.84
N ASN A 51 5.84 17.10 -17.96
CA ASN A 51 4.49 16.61 -18.18
C ASN A 51 4.39 15.90 -19.55
N VAL A 52 3.64 14.81 -19.65
CA VAL A 52 3.50 14.01 -20.88
C VAL A 52 3.06 14.82 -22.09
N GLU A 53 2.19 15.80 -21.90
CA GLU A 53 1.67 16.63 -22.99
C GLU A 53 2.73 17.61 -23.50
N GLU A 54 3.52 18.18 -22.59
CA GLU A 54 4.66 19.04 -22.93
C GLU A 54 5.78 18.25 -23.60
N ALA A 55 6.10 17.06 -23.07
CA ALA A 55 7.06 16.13 -23.63
C ALA A 55 6.68 15.72 -25.06
N LYS A 56 5.40 15.39 -25.26
CA LYS A 56 4.86 15.02 -26.58
C LYS A 56 5.04 16.14 -27.59
N ARG A 57 4.62 17.37 -27.24
CA ARG A 57 4.78 18.55 -28.11
C ARG A 57 6.24 18.82 -28.46
N LEU A 58 7.15 18.75 -27.48
CA LEU A 58 8.57 18.95 -27.70
C LEU A 58 9.14 17.92 -28.69
N LEU A 59 8.86 16.63 -28.47
CA LEU A 59 9.35 15.54 -29.31
C LEU A 59 8.76 15.60 -30.73
N GLU A 60 7.46 15.84 -30.85
CA GLU A 60 6.78 15.97 -32.15
C GLU A 60 7.30 17.19 -32.93
N SER A 61 7.59 18.32 -32.26
CA SER A 61 8.19 19.49 -32.90
C SER A 61 9.58 19.23 -33.49
N LEU A 62 10.28 18.20 -32.99
CA LEU A 62 11.60 17.76 -33.45
C LEU A 62 11.52 16.60 -34.45
N GLY A 63 10.30 16.18 -34.82
CA GLY A 63 10.05 15.14 -35.82
C GLY A 63 10.17 13.71 -35.29
N PHE A 64 9.98 13.51 -33.98
CA PHE A 64 9.81 12.19 -33.37
C PHE A 64 8.33 11.83 -33.24
N ASP A 65 8.01 10.56 -33.43
CA ASP A 65 6.70 10.03 -33.02
C ASP A 65 6.74 9.71 -31.52
N VAL A 66 5.62 9.83 -30.83
CA VAL A 66 5.56 9.63 -29.37
C VAL A 66 4.45 8.67 -29.01
N GLU A 67 4.78 7.67 -28.20
CA GLU A 67 3.83 6.70 -27.69
C GLU A 67 4.00 6.52 -26.18
N VAL A 68 2.90 6.52 -25.44
CA VAL A 68 2.92 6.16 -24.01
C VAL A 68 2.83 4.64 -23.93
N GLN A 69 3.94 3.99 -23.63
CA GLN A 69 4.02 2.53 -23.60
C GLN A 69 3.48 1.95 -22.30
N ASP A 70 3.71 2.63 -21.18
CA ASP A 70 3.35 2.12 -19.86
C ASP A 70 3.10 3.26 -18.86
N SER A 71 2.45 2.94 -17.74
CA SER A 71 2.24 3.87 -16.64
C SER A 71 2.48 3.20 -15.28
N ILE A 72 3.27 3.84 -14.44
CA ILE A 72 3.57 3.39 -13.07
C ILE A 72 3.10 4.42 -12.06
N TYR A 73 2.87 4.04 -10.81
CA TYR A 73 2.59 5.00 -9.74
C TYR A 73 3.82 5.19 -8.86
N LEU A 74 4.32 6.42 -8.81
CA LEU A 74 5.38 6.87 -7.93
C LEU A 74 4.87 8.08 -7.17
N ASP A 75 4.78 7.94 -5.85
CA ASP A 75 4.24 8.97 -4.96
C ASP A 75 5.11 10.23 -4.89
N ASN A 76 6.40 10.09 -5.20
CA ASN A 76 7.37 11.19 -5.23
C ASN A 76 7.51 11.87 -6.61
N ALA A 77 6.75 11.44 -7.62
CA ALA A 77 6.79 12.02 -8.96
C ALA A 77 5.52 12.84 -9.25
N ALA A 78 5.65 13.88 -10.08
CA ALA A 78 4.49 14.67 -10.50
C ALA A 78 3.49 13.81 -11.30
N ARG A 79 2.20 14.12 -11.19
CA ARG A 79 1.16 13.41 -11.95
C ARG A 79 1.38 13.60 -13.45
N LEU A 80 1.23 12.52 -14.22
CA LEU A 80 1.42 12.51 -15.67
C LEU A 80 2.81 13.00 -16.11
N SER A 81 3.81 12.96 -15.23
CA SER A 81 5.18 13.24 -15.63
C SER A 81 5.80 12.01 -16.29
N VAL A 82 6.73 12.24 -17.21
CA VAL A 82 7.54 11.17 -17.80
C VAL A 82 8.51 10.64 -16.75
N THR A 83 8.41 9.36 -16.41
CA THR A 83 9.31 8.68 -15.49
C THR A 83 10.46 8.01 -16.21
N LYS A 84 10.22 7.56 -17.45
CA LYS A 84 11.23 6.94 -18.31
C LYS A 84 10.93 7.27 -19.77
N GLN A 85 11.98 7.39 -20.57
CA GLN A 85 11.89 7.47 -22.02
C GLN A 85 12.78 6.41 -22.66
N GLN A 86 12.39 5.94 -23.84
CA GLN A 86 13.19 5.08 -24.69
C GLN A 86 12.99 5.49 -26.17
N PRO A 87 14.04 5.82 -26.93
CA PRO A 87 15.46 5.85 -26.59
C PRO A 87 15.82 6.82 -25.45
N GLU A 88 16.92 6.54 -24.77
CA GLU A 88 17.45 7.42 -23.70
C GLU A 88 17.78 8.81 -24.24
N ALA A 89 17.84 9.77 -23.33
CA ALA A 89 18.26 11.13 -23.66
C ALA A 89 19.63 11.10 -24.35
N ASP A 90 19.83 12.03 -25.28
CA ASP A 90 21.05 12.18 -26.08
C ASP A 90 21.36 11.03 -27.05
N ALA A 91 20.54 9.98 -27.10
CA ALA A 91 20.67 8.92 -28.08
C ALA A 91 20.49 9.46 -29.51
N VAL A 92 21.29 8.95 -30.43
CA VAL A 92 21.26 9.33 -31.84
C VAL A 92 20.47 8.26 -32.60
N VAL A 93 19.33 8.66 -33.17
CA VAL A 93 18.40 7.75 -33.86
C VAL A 93 18.02 8.27 -35.23
N LYS A 94 17.52 7.39 -36.10
CA LYS A 94 16.98 7.80 -37.40
C LYS A 94 15.80 8.74 -37.20
N ASN A 95 15.63 9.73 -38.07
CA ASN A 95 14.46 10.60 -38.08
C ASN A 95 13.15 9.79 -38.12
N GLY A 96 12.10 10.31 -37.47
CA GLY A 96 10.81 9.62 -37.36
C GLY A 96 10.85 8.41 -36.43
N ARG A 97 11.86 8.28 -35.57
CA ARG A 97 11.88 7.23 -34.55
C ARG A 97 10.80 7.51 -33.51
N THR A 98 10.01 6.49 -33.19
CA THR A 98 9.08 6.52 -32.04
C THR A 98 9.85 6.54 -30.72
N VAL A 99 9.55 7.52 -29.89
CA VAL A 99 9.99 7.64 -28.50
C VAL A 99 8.87 7.12 -27.61
N TYR A 100 9.15 6.02 -26.91
CA TYR A 100 8.26 5.41 -25.95
C TYR A 100 8.46 6.06 -24.59
N LEU A 101 7.35 6.47 -23.97
CA LEU A 101 7.33 7.10 -22.65
C LEU A 101 6.66 6.17 -21.64
N THR A 102 7.28 6.02 -20.48
CA THR A 102 6.61 5.56 -19.26
C THR A 102 6.23 6.79 -18.45
N ILE A 103 4.99 6.87 -17.99
CA ILE A 103 4.48 8.02 -17.25
C ILE A 103 4.07 7.68 -15.83
N ASN A 104 4.07 8.68 -14.96
CA ASN A 104 3.47 8.56 -13.64
C ASN A 104 1.94 8.65 -13.74
N ARG A 105 1.24 7.73 -13.09
CA ARG A 105 -0.23 7.71 -13.09
C ARG A 105 -0.78 8.95 -12.40
N ALA A 106 -1.89 9.47 -12.91
CA ALA A 106 -2.57 10.61 -12.30
C ALA A 106 -3.28 10.24 -10.99
N VAL A 107 -3.72 8.98 -10.88
CA VAL A 107 -4.47 8.47 -9.73
C VAL A 107 -3.71 7.26 -9.19
N ALA A 108 -3.55 7.23 -7.87
CA ALA A 108 -2.98 6.09 -7.16
C ALA A 108 -3.83 4.83 -7.42
N PRO A 109 -3.23 3.67 -7.70
CA PRO A 109 -3.98 2.43 -7.80
C PRO A 109 -4.59 2.08 -6.45
N LEU A 110 -5.72 1.36 -6.49
CA LEU A 110 -6.35 0.82 -5.29
C LEU A 110 -5.65 -0.47 -4.86
N VAL A 111 -5.48 -0.62 -3.56
CA VAL A 111 -4.91 -1.79 -2.88
C VAL A 111 -5.88 -2.22 -1.80
N GLU A 112 -6.00 -3.53 -1.56
CA GLU A 112 -6.85 -4.05 -0.49
C GLU A 112 -6.13 -3.98 0.85
N MET A 113 -6.84 -3.48 1.86
CA MET A 113 -6.32 -3.39 3.22
C MET A 113 -6.15 -4.80 3.80
N PRO A 114 -4.94 -5.22 4.22
CA PRO A 114 -4.76 -6.52 4.84
C PRO A 114 -5.29 -6.58 6.27
N ASP A 115 -5.40 -7.78 6.83
CA ASP A 115 -5.61 -7.96 8.26
C ASP A 115 -4.26 -8.05 8.98
N LEU A 116 -3.88 -6.98 9.66
CA LEU A 116 -2.60 -6.89 10.38
C LEU A 116 -2.76 -7.12 11.88
N ARG A 117 -3.97 -7.45 12.35
CA ARG A 117 -4.20 -7.70 13.78
C ARG A 117 -3.40 -8.93 14.23
N GLY A 118 -2.75 -8.80 15.39
CA GLY A 118 -1.86 -9.81 15.94
C GLY A 118 -0.44 -9.81 15.38
N PHE A 119 -0.17 -9.05 14.30
CA PHE A 119 1.20 -8.92 13.79
C PHE A 119 2.03 -8.07 14.74
N SER A 120 3.35 -8.32 14.77
CA SER A 120 4.27 -7.36 15.38
C SER A 120 4.29 -6.06 14.57
N TYR A 121 4.56 -4.92 15.23
CA TYR A 121 4.73 -3.63 14.56
C TYR A 121 5.68 -3.71 13.35
N LEU A 122 6.82 -4.40 13.49
CA LEU A 122 7.80 -4.52 12.41
C LEU A 122 7.26 -5.34 11.24
N SER A 123 6.62 -6.48 11.52
CA SER A 123 6.00 -7.33 10.50
C SER A 123 4.89 -6.59 9.74
N ALA A 124 4.04 -5.87 10.47
CA ALA A 124 2.96 -5.08 9.90
C ALA A 124 3.51 -3.94 9.01
N LYS A 125 4.55 -3.23 9.48
CA LYS A 125 5.21 -2.17 8.70
C LYS A 125 5.78 -2.70 7.38
N LEU A 126 6.51 -3.82 7.40
CA LEU A 126 7.08 -4.41 6.19
C LEU A 126 5.99 -4.88 5.21
N TYR A 127 4.87 -5.39 5.74
CA TYR A 127 3.75 -5.82 4.92
C TYR A 127 2.99 -4.64 4.27
N LEU A 128 2.84 -3.52 4.98
CA LEU A 128 2.32 -2.29 4.35
C LEU A 128 3.23 -1.81 3.22
N GLN A 129 4.55 -1.82 3.44
CA GLN A 129 5.52 -1.38 2.43
C GLN A 129 5.50 -2.25 1.16
N SER A 130 5.33 -3.57 1.29
CA SER A 130 5.23 -4.45 0.12
C SER A 130 3.98 -4.20 -0.74
N LEU A 131 2.93 -3.65 -0.11
CA LEU A 131 1.69 -3.22 -0.76
C LEU A 131 1.74 -1.77 -1.26
N GLY A 132 2.85 -1.05 -1.04
CA GLY A 132 2.98 0.37 -1.34
C GLY A 132 2.11 1.28 -0.45
N LEU A 133 1.67 0.78 0.70
CA LEU A 133 1.03 1.57 1.75
C LEU A 133 2.10 2.15 2.69
N LYS A 134 1.73 3.19 3.43
CA LYS A 134 2.64 3.87 4.36
C LYS A 134 2.23 3.60 5.81
N MET A 135 3.23 3.65 6.68
CA MET A 135 3.03 3.59 8.12
C MET A 135 2.72 5.00 8.61
N GLY A 136 1.57 5.17 9.27
CA GLY A 136 1.11 6.44 9.85
C GLY A 136 1.56 6.60 11.30
N ASP A 137 0.66 7.02 12.18
CA ASP A 137 0.92 7.17 13.60
C ASP A 137 0.69 5.87 14.38
N THR A 138 1.28 5.79 15.57
CA THR A 138 1.02 4.69 16.50
C THR A 138 0.50 5.21 17.84
N SER A 139 -0.46 4.48 18.38
CA SER A 139 -0.94 4.67 19.75
C SER A 139 -0.90 3.35 20.51
N TYR A 140 -1.04 3.42 21.83
CA TYR A 140 -0.89 2.26 22.69
C TYR A 140 -2.14 2.04 23.54
N THR A 141 -2.51 0.77 23.70
CA THR A 141 -3.57 0.33 24.62
C THR A 141 -3.00 -0.71 25.60
N PRO A 142 -3.48 -0.74 26.86
CA PRO A 142 -3.13 -1.79 27.81
C PRO A 142 -3.40 -3.17 27.23
N ASP A 143 -2.34 -3.97 27.11
CA ASP A 143 -2.42 -5.29 26.54
C ASP A 143 -1.16 -6.10 26.81
N ILE A 144 -1.30 -7.41 27.08
CA ILE A 144 -0.16 -8.29 27.34
C ILE A 144 0.78 -8.45 26.13
N ALA A 145 0.26 -8.40 24.90
CA ALA A 145 1.00 -8.57 23.67
C ALA A 145 1.69 -7.27 23.26
N LYS A 146 2.82 -6.97 23.91
CA LYS A 146 3.61 -5.77 23.67
C LYS A 146 3.97 -5.61 22.19
N ASN A 147 3.73 -4.41 21.64
CA ASN A 147 3.99 -4.04 20.25
C ASN A 147 3.25 -4.88 19.20
N ALA A 148 2.26 -5.68 19.60
CA ALA A 148 1.37 -6.35 18.66
C ALA A 148 0.26 -5.38 18.22
N VAL A 149 -0.09 -5.42 16.94
CA VAL A 149 -1.17 -4.62 16.37
C VAL A 149 -2.51 -5.16 16.89
N ARG A 150 -3.25 -4.28 17.58
CA ARG A 150 -4.63 -4.54 18.04
C ARG A 150 -5.65 -4.01 17.06
N GLU A 151 -5.41 -2.81 16.54
CA GLU A 151 -6.29 -2.17 15.56
C GLU A 151 -5.46 -1.48 14.48
N GLN A 152 -6.06 -1.41 13.29
CA GLN A 152 -5.56 -0.68 12.14
C GLN A 152 -6.56 0.41 11.76
N LYS A 153 -6.08 1.62 11.50
CA LYS A 153 -6.90 2.82 11.30
C LYS A 153 -6.43 3.63 10.11
N ILE A 154 -7.36 4.42 9.56
CA ILE A 154 -7.10 5.45 8.57
C ILE A 154 -7.76 6.73 9.07
N HIS A 155 -6.97 7.78 9.23
CA HIS A 155 -7.43 9.07 9.76
C HIS A 155 -8.20 8.91 11.09
N GLY A 156 -7.66 8.09 12.00
CA GLY A 156 -8.24 7.82 13.31
C GLY A 156 -9.48 6.91 13.33
N ARG A 157 -9.97 6.41 12.19
CA ARG A 157 -11.12 5.50 12.11
C ARG A 157 -10.68 4.06 11.81
N PRO A 158 -11.25 3.04 12.47
CA PRO A 158 -10.96 1.64 12.16
C PRO A 158 -11.20 1.32 10.67
N VAL A 159 -10.26 0.60 10.06
CA VAL A 159 -10.39 0.11 8.68
C VAL A 159 -10.48 -1.41 8.67
N ALA A 160 -11.53 -1.94 8.03
CA ALA A 160 -11.72 -3.38 7.91
C ALA A 160 -10.78 -3.98 6.85
N PRO A 161 -10.30 -5.23 7.05
CA PRO A 161 -9.61 -5.97 6.00
C PRO A 161 -10.47 -6.06 4.72
N GLY A 162 -9.82 -6.06 3.55
CA GLY A 162 -10.45 -6.04 2.23
C GLY A 162 -10.94 -4.66 1.77
N THR A 163 -10.91 -3.64 2.62
CA THR A 163 -11.25 -2.27 2.22
C THR A 163 -10.29 -1.77 1.15
N LYS A 164 -10.80 -1.26 0.03
CA LYS A 164 -9.97 -0.69 -1.03
C LYS A 164 -9.49 0.70 -0.65
N VAL A 165 -8.17 0.89 -0.60
CA VAL A 165 -7.50 2.13 -0.24
C VAL A 165 -6.52 2.51 -1.34
N ASN A 166 -6.20 3.80 -1.46
CA ASN A 166 -5.22 4.24 -2.45
C ASN A 166 -3.82 3.78 -2.01
N MET A 167 -2.99 3.37 -2.96
CA MET A 167 -1.56 3.20 -2.72
C MET A 167 -0.98 4.52 -2.18
N GLY A 168 -0.08 4.41 -1.20
CA GLY A 168 0.47 5.56 -0.49
C GLY A 168 -0.37 6.05 0.70
N THR A 169 -1.58 5.51 0.93
CA THR A 169 -2.36 5.81 2.14
C THR A 169 -1.58 5.40 3.40
N GLU A 170 -1.60 6.28 4.39
CA GLU A 170 -1.03 6.05 5.72
C GLU A 170 -2.00 5.26 6.59
N ILE A 171 -1.49 4.20 7.20
CA ILE A 171 -2.23 3.34 8.12
C ILE A 171 -1.67 3.54 9.52
N ASP A 172 -2.53 3.98 10.43
CA ASP A 172 -2.21 4.13 11.85
C ASP A 172 -2.44 2.79 12.57
N PHE A 173 -1.66 2.52 13.62
CA PHE A 173 -1.83 1.33 14.45
C PHE A 173 -2.12 1.65 15.91
N VAL A 174 -3.03 0.89 16.50
CA VAL A 174 -3.12 0.75 17.96
C VAL A 174 -2.34 -0.49 18.36
N LEU A 175 -1.31 -0.32 19.17
CA LEU A 175 -0.41 -1.38 19.61
C LEU A 175 -0.65 -1.74 21.07
N GLY A 176 -0.33 -2.97 21.47
CA GLY A 176 -0.28 -3.34 22.88
C GLY A 176 0.89 -2.68 23.61
N SER A 177 0.64 -2.05 24.78
CA SER A 177 1.70 -1.45 25.59
C SER A 177 2.55 -2.47 26.36
N GLY A 178 2.12 -3.73 26.42
CA GLY A 178 2.68 -4.72 27.34
C GLY A 178 2.18 -4.51 28.76
N ILE A 179 2.68 -5.35 29.67
CA ILE A 179 2.44 -5.22 31.10
C ILE A 179 3.22 -4.00 31.61
N GLY A 180 2.50 -3.04 32.19
CA GLY A 180 3.06 -1.82 32.78
C GLY A 180 3.90 -2.11 34.03
N ASN A 181 4.70 -1.14 34.45
CA ASN A 181 5.55 -1.26 35.64
C ASN A 181 4.85 -0.83 36.95
N SER A 182 3.66 -0.24 36.85
CA SER A 182 2.89 0.20 38.01
C SER A 182 2.10 -0.98 38.57
N GLU A 183 2.43 -1.34 39.82
CA GLU A 183 1.68 -2.34 40.58
C GLU A 183 0.57 -1.67 41.39
N MET A 184 -0.56 -2.35 41.43
CA MET A 184 -1.70 -1.97 42.25
C MET A 184 -2.24 -3.21 42.97
N ASN A 185 -3.05 -2.99 44.00
CA ASN A 185 -3.75 -4.10 44.64
C ASN A 185 -4.73 -4.73 43.65
N VAL A 186 -4.80 -6.06 43.65
CA VAL A 186 -5.84 -6.78 42.91
C VAL A 186 -7.21 -6.31 43.43
N PRO A 187 -8.08 -5.74 42.58
CA PRO A 187 -9.40 -5.31 43.01
C PRO A 187 -10.26 -6.52 43.38
N ASP A 188 -11.17 -6.34 44.33
CA ASP A 188 -12.21 -7.32 44.64
C ASP A 188 -13.42 -7.07 43.73
N LEU A 189 -13.73 -8.07 42.89
CA LEU A 189 -14.84 -8.05 41.94
C LEU A 189 -15.99 -8.96 42.38
N LEU A 190 -15.89 -9.61 43.55
CA LEU A 190 -16.91 -10.52 44.03
C LEU A 190 -18.27 -9.81 44.15
N GLY A 191 -19.30 -10.44 43.60
CA GLY A 191 -20.66 -9.91 43.59
C GLY A 191 -20.92 -8.80 42.56
N MET A 192 -19.91 -8.30 41.85
CA MET A 192 -20.13 -7.43 40.69
C MET A 192 -20.68 -8.25 39.52
N THR A 193 -21.42 -7.60 38.63
CA THR A 193 -21.74 -8.19 37.32
C THR A 193 -20.53 -8.14 36.40
N VAL A 194 -20.47 -9.03 35.40
CA VAL A 194 -19.38 -9.02 34.41
C VAL A 194 -19.26 -7.67 33.68
N GLY A 195 -20.38 -7.04 33.33
CA GLY A 195 -20.37 -5.72 32.71
C GLY A 195 -19.80 -4.63 33.61
N GLN A 196 -20.24 -4.58 34.87
CA GLN A 196 -19.70 -3.63 35.85
C GLN A 196 -18.19 -3.86 36.09
N ALA A 197 -17.77 -5.12 36.20
CA ALA A 197 -16.37 -5.47 36.39
C ALA A 197 -15.52 -5.08 35.18
N ARG A 198 -16.02 -5.27 33.95
CA ARG A 198 -15.34 -4.86 32.71
C ARG A 198 -15.10 -3.36 32.69
N GLU A 199 -16.12 -2.56 32.98
CA GLU A 199 -16.00 -1.11 33.03
C GLU A 199 -15.04 -0.67 34.14
N PHE A 200 -15.15 -1.26 35.32
CA PHE A 200 -14.27 -0.94 36.45
C PHE A 200 -12.80 -1.27 36.15
N LEU A 201 -12.52 -2.47 35.66
CA LEU A 201 -11.15 -2.88 35.29
C LEU A 201 -10.56 -2.01 34.17
N ALA A 202 -11.39 -1.55 33.22
CA ALA A 202 -10.96 -0.63 32.17
C ALA A 202 -10.42 0.70 32.75
N THR A 203 -11.01 1.22 33.84
CA THR A 203 -10.49 2.41 34.53
C THR A 203 -9.10 2.20 35.14
N LEU A 204 -8.80 0.95 35.50
CA LEU A 204 -7.53 0.53 36.10
C LEU A 204 -6.51 0.08 35.04
N SER A 205 -6.87 0.14 33.75
CA SER A 205 -6.06 -0.38 32.65
C SER A 205 -5.72 -1.87 32.82
N VAL A 206 -6.61 -2.64 33.45
CA VAL A 206 -6.54 -4.10 33.58
C VAL A 206 -7.60 -4.69 32.65
N SER A 207 -7.27 -5.78 31.96
CA SER A 207 -8.20 -6.40 31.02
C SER A 207 -8.88 -7.60 31.67
N LEU A 208 -10.19 -7.75 31.43
CA LEU A 208 -10.90 -8.97 31.82
C LEU A 208 -10.38 -10.13 30.97
N GLY A 209 -9.92 -11.19 31.63
CA GLY A 209 -9.39 -12.39 31.00
C GLY A 209 -10.48 -13.40 30.66
N ALA A 210 -10.29 -14.64 31.06
CA ALA A 210 -11.28 -15.70 30.88
C ALA A 210 -12.52 -15.45 31.75
N VAL A 211 -13.70 -15.57 31.15
CA VAL A 211 -14.99 -15.57 31.85
C VAL A 211 -15.52 -17.00 31.83
N VAL A 212 -15.49 -17.66 32.99
CA VAL A 212 -15.78 -19.09 33.10
C VAL A 212 -17.07 -19.30 33.91
N THR A 213 -18.05 -19.99 33.35
CA THR A 213 -19.26 -20.36 34.09
C THR A 213 -18.93 -21.45 35.10
N GLU A 214 -19.36 -21.27 36.36
CA GLU A 214 -19.20 -22.29 37.40
C GLU A 214 -19.98 -23.57 37.05
N ALA A 215 -19.45 -24.72 37.50
CA ALA A 215 -20.01 -26.02 37.15
C ALA A 215 -21.42 -26.20 37.74
N GLY A 216 -22.38 -26.54 36.88
CA GLY A 216 -23.77 -26.78 37.28
C GLY A 216 -24.69 -25.55 37.26
N ASP A 217 -24.18 -24.40 36.82
CA ASP A 217 -24.99 -23.22 36.55
C ASP A 217 -25.30 -23.07 35.06
N ALA A 218 -26.44 -22.47 34.75
CA ALA A 218 -26.88 -22.18 33.39
C ALA A 218 -26.98 -20.66 33.22
N VAL A 219 -25.85 -20.04 32.89
CA VAL A 219 -25.79 -18.60 32.59
C VAL A 219 -26.19 -18.38 31.13
N SER A 220 -27.35 -17.75 30.91
CA SER A 220 -27.81 -17.35 29.58
C SER A 220 -27.32 -15.97 29.16
N ASP A 221 -27.16 -15.07 30.13
CA ASP A 221 -26.71 -13.69 29.92
C ASP A 221 -25.41 -13.46 30.71
N THR A 222 -24.29 -13.54 30.00
CA THR A 222 -22.95 -13.47 30.59
C THR A 222 -22.65 -12.09 31.17
N GLU A 223 -23.18 -11.01 30.58
CA GLU A 223 -22.82 -9.64 30.99
C GLU A 223 -23.47 -9.25 32.32
N ASN A 224 -24.67 -9.79 32.58
CA ASN A 224 -25.42 -9.58 33.83
C ASN A 224 -25.17 -10.67 34.88
N ALA A 225 -24.35 -11.67 34.59
CA ALA A 225 -23.99 -12.71 35.55
C ALA A 225 -23.09 -12.16 36.66
N TYR A 226 -23.24 -12.71 37.87
CA TYR A 226 -22.47 -12.30 39.05
C TYR A 226 -21.13 -13.03 39.11
N ILE A 227 -20.08 -12.29 39.44
CA ILE A 227 -18.75 -12.86 39.70
C ILE A 227 -18.76 -13.52 41.08
N THR A 228 -18.50 -14.83 41.11
CA THR A 228 -18.44 -15.64 42.33
C THR A 228 -17.01 -15.96 42.75
N ARG A 229 -16.06 -15.86 41.83
CA ARG A 229 -14.63 -16.04 42.10
C ARG A 229 -13.79 -15.33 41.05
N GLN A 230 -12.56 -14.97 41.41
CA GLN A 230 -11.60 -14.34 40.51
C GLN A 230 -10.20 -14.93 40.66
N LYS A 231 -9.39 -14.75 39.62
CA LYS A 231 -7.97 -15.07 39.64
C LYS A 231 -7.18 -13.96 38.92
N PRO A 232 -6.17 -13.34 39.56
CA PRO A 232 -5.72 -13.56 40.94
C PRO A 232 -6.76 -13.16 42.00
N MET A 233 -6.67 -13.76 43.19
CA MET A 233 -7.48 -13.37 44.35
C MET A 233 -7.01 -12.00 44.89
N PRO A 234 -7.87 -11.19 45.54
CA PRO A 234 -7.47 -9.90 46.09
C PRO A 234 -6.38 -9.99 47.17
N TYR A 235 -6.41 -11.08 47.95
CA TYR A 235 -5.49 -11.34 49.05
C TYR A 235 -5.04 -12.80 49.05
N GLU A 236 -3.89 -13.06 49.66
CA GLU A 236 -3.41 -14.38 50.06
C GLU A 236 -3.37 -14.45 51.59
N ILE A 237 -3.67 -15.63 52.15
CA ILE A 237 -3.57 -15.89 53.58
C ILE A 237 -2.18 -16.49 53.85
N LEU A 238 -1.38 -15.79 54.65
CA LEU A 238 -0.05 -16.22 55.06
C LEU A 238 -0.14 -17.33 56.12
N SER A 239 0.96 -18.06 56.34
CA SER A 239 1.02 -19.18 57.30
C SER A 239 0.66 -18.80 58.74
N ASP A 240 0.77 -17.52 59.09
CA ASP A 240 0.39 -16.96 60.40
C ASP A 240 -1.10 -16.53 60.47
N GLY A 241 -1.86 -16.78 59.41
CA GLY A 241 -3.27 -16.40 59.28
C GLY A 241 -3.50 -14.93 58.87
N SER A 242 -2.45 -14.13 58.67
CA SER A 242 -2.59 -12.75 58.23
C SER A 242 -2.84 -12.64 56.72
N ARG A 243 -3.49 -11.56 56.29
CA ARG A 243 -3.82 -11.31 54.87
C ARG A 243 -2.76 -10.43 54.22
N SER A 244 -2.20 -10.88 53.10
CA SER A 244 -1.32 -10.08 52.23
C SER A 244 -2.07 -9.70 50.95
N SER A 245 -1.99 -8.43 50.52
CA SER A 245 -2.63 -7.98 49.29
C SER A 245 -1.86 -8.45 48.06
N ASN A 246 -2.55 -9.17 47.17
CA ASN A 246 -1.98 -9.55 45.89
C ASN A 246 -1.85 -8.31 44.98
N LYS A 247 -0.84 -8.35 44.11
CA LYS A 247 -0.53 -7.26 43.19
C LYS A 247 -0.88 -7.63 41.76
N ILE A 248 -1.36 -6.66 41.02
CA ILE A 248 -1.61 -6.72 39.57
C ILE A 248 -1.04 -5.47 38.91
N ARG A 249 -0.70 -5.58 37.63
CA ARG A 249 -0.12 -4.51 36.82
C ARG A 249 -1.05 -4.17 35.68
N SER A 250 -0.99 -2.91 35.23
CA SER A 250 -1.66 -2.46 34.01
C SER A 250 -1.32 -3.40 32.82
N GLY A 251 -2.31 -3.77 32.02
CA GLY A 251 -2.18 -4.69 30.90
C GLY A 251 -2.19 -6.18 31.25
N GLN A 252 -2.21 -6.56 32.55
CA GLN A 252 -2.46 -7.95 32.95
C GLN A 252 -3.93 -8.34 32.80
N LEU A 253 -4.16 -9.65 32.74
CA LEU A 253 -5.49 -10.24 32.67
C LEU A 253 -5.96 -10.65 34.07
N LEU A 254 -7.25 -10.48 34.33
CA LEU A 254 -7.93 -10.99 35.52
C LEU A 254 -9.07 -11.89 35.07
N ASP A 255 -8.96 -13.18 35.40
CA ASP A 255 -9.95 -14.19 35.06
C ASP A 255 -11.07 -14.20 36.12
N VAL A 256 -12.31 -14.39 35.68
CA VAL A 256 -13.49 -14.41 36.55
C VAL A 256 -14.30 -15.67 36.33
N TYR A 257 -14.91 -16.12 37.41
CA TYR A 257 -15.87 -17.21 37.40
C TYR A 257 -17.23 -16.66 37.79
N ILE A 258 -18.26 -17.10 37.08
CA ILE A 258 -19.57 -16.45 37.11
C ILE A 258 -20.71 -17.41 37.40
N SER A 259 -21.77 -16.87 37.96
CA SER A 259 -23.03 -17.55 38.29
C SER A 259 -24.23 -16.68 37.95
N SER A 260 -25.38 -17.32 37.67
CA SER A 260 -26.67 -16.66 37.51
C SER A 260 -27.21 -16.08 38.83
N LYS A 261 -26.68 -16.55 39.96
CA LYS A 261 -27.08 -16.12 41.30
C LYS A 261 -25.93 -15.35 41.96
N PRO A 262 -26.25 -14.35 42.80
CA PRO A 262 -25.22 -13.66 43.56
C PRO A 262 -24.51 -14.62 44.52
N PRO A 263 -23.20 -14.45 44.78
CA PRO A 263 -22.47 -15.24 45.76
C PRO A 263 -23.10 -15.08 47.15
N SER A 264 -23.10 -16.15 47.96
CA SER A 264 -23.58 -16.07 49.34
C SER A 264 -22.65 -15.21 50.18
N ALA A 265 -23.21 -14.46 51.15
CA ALA A 265 -22.44 -13.53 51.99
C ALA A 265 -21.29 -14.20 52.77
N ASP A 266 -21.37 -15.50 53.04
CA ASP A 266 -20.33 -16.30 53.71
C ASP A 266 -19.17 -16.72 52.81
N SER A 267 -19.22 -16.43 51.50
CA SER A 267 -18.15 -16.78 50.53
C SER A 267 -16.92 -15.87 50.63
N ALA A 268 -16.97 -14.81 51.46
CA ALA A 268 -15.96 -13.75 51.56
C ALA A 268 -14.87 -14.01 52.63
N HIS A 269 -14.66 -15.27 53.05
CA HIS A 269 -13.76 -15.63 54.13
C HIS A 269 -12.39 -16.13 53.67
#